data_AF-A0A5E5PTF2-F1
#
_entry.id   AF-A0A5E5PTF2-F1
#
_cell.length_a   1.000
_cell.length_b   1.000
_cell.length_c   1.000
_cell.angle_alpha   90.00
_cell.angle_beta   90.00
_cell.angle_gamma   90.00
#
_symmetry.space_group_name_H-M   'P 1'
#
loop_
_entity.id
_entity.type
_entity.pdbx_description
1 polymer ?
#
loop_
_entity_poly.entity_id
_entity_poly.type
_entity_poly.pdbx_seq_one_letter_code
_entity_poly.pdbx_strand_id
1 'polypeptide(L)'
;MELDLKKLKVETENAQEQYEMLRQESLDLRDEFKAIYPASVCPVFLGRNSDKSLTPLFWRYSSTVKGKKGLRPEVSDFWALISKMNKPDRIRLAEFEINRMRINYQLSVVAYRVLRLNKLIDDLSKWENNVRSM
;
A
#
# COMPACT_ATOMS: atom_id res chain seq x y z
N MET A 1 6.28 5.25 34.29
CA MET A 1 6.76 5.11 32.90
C MET A 1 6.93 6.52 32.37
N GLU A 2 8.16 7.05 32.36
CA GLU A 2 8.44 8.37 31.78
C GLU A 2 8.36 8.27 30.26
N LEU A 3 7.38 8.96 29.68
CA LEU A 3 7.28 9.15 28.23
C LEU A 3 8.32 10.18 27.82
N ASP A 4 9.32 9.74 27.04
CA ASP A 4 10.41 10.59 26.56
C ASP A 4 10.12 11.03 25.12
N LEU A 5 9.89 12.34 24.95
CA LEU A 5 9.58 12.97 23.67
C LEU A 5 10.70 12.79 22.64
N LYS A 6 11.96 12.66 23.08
CA LYS A 6 13.09 12.34 22.18
C LYS A 6 12.97 10.92 21.64
N LYS A 7 12.59 9.95 22.48
CA LYS A 7 12.38 8.56 22.02
C LYS A 7 11.22 8.46 21.04
N LEU A 8 10.11 9.16 21.30
CA LEU A 8 8.96 9.16 20.40
C LEU A 8 9.30 9.75 19.02
N LYS A 9 10.12 10.80 18.96
CA LYS A 9 10.60 11.37 17.69
C LYS A 9 11.42 10.36 16.89
N VAL A 10 12.38 9.69 17.53
CA VAL A 10 13.18 8.63 16.89
C VAL A 10 12.29 7.48 16.40
N GLU A 11 11.30 7.05 17.18
CA GLU A 11 10.35 6.03 16.73
C GLU A 11 9.53 6.46 15.52
N THR A 12 9.17 7.74 15.46
CA THR A 12 8.42 8.32 14.34
C THR A 12 9.27 8.36 13.08
N GLU A 13 10.53 8.80 13.19
CA GLU A 13 11.50 8.80 12.09
C GLU A 13 11.68 7.38 11.52
N ASN A 14 11.93 6.39 12.38
CA ASN A 14 12.05 4.99 11.97
C ASN A 14 10.78 4.46 11.27
N ALA A 15 9.60 4.82 11.77
CA ALA A 15 8.33 4.44 11.15
C ALA A 15 8.13 5.12 9.79
N GLN A 16 8.58 6.37 9.65
CA GLN A 16 8.55 7.12 8.39
C GLN A 16 9.50 6.49 7.34
N GLU A 17 10.69 6.08 7.75
CA GLU A 17 11.64 5.37 6.87
C GLU A 17 11.05 4.04 6.40
N GLN A 18 10.48 3.26 7.34
CA GLN A 18 9.80 2.01 7.00
C GLN A 18 8.63 2.24 6.03
N TYR A 19 7.90 3.34 6.21
CA TYR A 19 6.82 3.72 5.31
C TYR A 19 7.31 3.97 3.89
N GLU A 20 8.37 4.76 3.71
CA GLU A 20 8.92 5.06 2.39
C GLU A 20 9.52 3.82 1.71
N MET A 21 10.19 2.94 2.46
CA MET A 21 10.66 1.65 1.92
C MET A 21 9.50 0.79 1.39
N LEU A 22 8.44 0.60 2.18
CA LEU A 22 7.27 -0.17 1.76
C LEU A 22 6.52 0.48 0.60
N ARG A 23 6.53 1.81 0.53
CA ARG A 23 5.96 2.57 -0.57
C ARG A 23 6.75 2.33 -1.85
N GLN A 24 8.07 2.28 -1.77
CA GLN A 24 8.93 1.94 -2.91
C GLN A 24 8.72 0.48 -3.34
N GLU A 25 8.71 -0.48 -2.41
CA GLU A 25 8.38 -1.90 -2.71
C GLU A 25 7.03 -2.03 -3.45
N SER A 26 6.04 -1.22 -3.05
CA SER A 26 4.74 -1.18 -3.72
C SER A 26 4.85 -0.69 -5.16
N LEU A 27 5.63 0.36 -5.42
CA LEU A 27 5.84 0.87 -6.78
C LEU A 27 6.61 -0.13 -7.64
N ASP A 28 7.63 -0.77 -7.08
CA ASP A 28 8.44 -1.77 -7.77
C ASP A 28 7.59 -2.98 -8.16
N LEU A 29 6.74 -3.51 -7.26
CA LEU A 29 5.81 -4.60 -7.56
C LEU A 29 4.86 -4.26 -8.72
N ARG A 30 4.36 -3.02 -8.76
CA ARG A 30 3.49 -2.54 -9.84
C ARG A 30 4.23 -2.53 -11.17
N ASP A 31 5.47 -2.05 -11.17
CA ASP A 31 6.25 -1.88 -12.40
C ASP A 31 6.81 -3.21 -12.91
N GLU A 32 7.19 -4.12 -12.01
CA GLU A 32 7.49 -5.53 -12.31
C GLU A 32 6.28 -6.21 -12.97
N PHE A 33 5.08 -6.06 -12.39
CA PHE A 33 3.86 -6.61 -12.99
C PHE A 33 3.64 -6.09 -14.41
N LYS A 34 3.78 -4.77 -14.63
CA LYS A 34 3.59 -4.17 -15.96
C LYS A 34 4.61 -4.65 -16.98
N ALA A 35 5.85 -4.90 -16.57
CA ALA A 35 6.89 -5.42 -17.43
C ALA A 35 6.56 -6.84 -17.93
N ILE A 36 5.99 -7.67 -17.05
CA ILE A 36 5.61 -9.05 -17.39
C ILE A 36 4.27 -9.10 -18.13
N TYR A 37 3.31 -8.28 -17.72
CA TYR A 37 1.93 -8.29 -18.19
C TYR A 37 1.49 -6.90 -18.68
N PRO A 38 1.83 -6.52 -19.92
CA PRO A 38 1.34 -5.29 -20.52
C PRO A 38 -0.20 -5.25 -20.53
N ALA A 39 -0.76 -4.04 -20.39
CA ALA A 39 -2.22 -3.83 -20.31
C ALA A 39 -3.01 -4.28 -21.56
N SER A 40 -2.31 -4.55 -22.66
CA SER A 40 -2.85 -5.12 -23.90
C SER A 40 -3.01 -6.65 -23.86
N VAL A 41 -2.42 -7.34 -22.88
CA VAL A 41 -2.32 -8.81 -22.84
C VAL A 41 -3.09 -9.40 -21.66
N CYS A 42 -2.91 -8.86 -20.45
CA CYS A 42 -3.56 -9.39 -19.24
C CYS A 42 -4.92 -8.72 -19.00
N PRO A 43 -5.98 -9.45 -18.56
CA PRO A 43 -7.29 -8.87 -18.25
C PRO A 43 -7.31 -7.93 -17.05
N VAL A 44 -6.25 -7.95 -16.25
CA VAL A 44 -6.11 -7.15 -15.04
C VAL A 44 -4.73 -6.51 -14.96
N PHE A 45 -4.62 -5.42 -14.19
CA PHE A 45 -3.35 -4.79 -13.85
C PHE A 45 -3.36 -4.24 -12.43
N LEU A 46 -2.16 -4.01 -11.88
CA LEU A 46 -1.98 -3.35 -10.59
C LEU A 46 -2.07 -1.83 -10.76
N GLY A 47 -3.04 -1.22 -10.08
CA GLY A 47 -3.27 0.22 -10.11
C GLY A 47 -3.46 0.82 -8.71
N ARG A 48 -3.32 2.14 -8.61
CA ARG A 48 -3.64 2.94 -7.42
C ARG A 48 -4.89 3.78 -7.72
N ASN A 49 -5.50 4.40 -6.72
CA ASN A 49 -6.50 5.45 -6.97
C ASN A 49 -5.76 6.72 -7.40
N SER A 50 -6.23 7.36 -8.47
CA SER A 50 -5.64 8.60 -9.03
C SER A 50 -5.73 9.77 -8.05
N ASP A 51 -6.78 9.81 -7.24
CA ASP A 51 -7.17 11.02 -6.50
C ASP A 51 -6.60 11.05 -5.06
N LYS A 52 -5.79 10.05 -4.70
CA LYS A 52 -5.21 9.91 -3.36
C LYS A 52 -3.74 9.55 -3.49
N SER A 53 -2.88 10.43 -2.99
CA SER A 53 -1.42 10.34 -3.12
C SER A 53 -0.85 9.01 -2.60
N LEU A 54 -1.55 8.33 -1.69
CA LEU A 54 -1.08 7.11 -1.03
C LEU A 54 -2.19 6.09 -0.79
N THR A 55 -2.67 5.43 -1.84
CA THR A 55 -3.58 4.27 -1.71
C THR A 55 -2.90 2.93 -1.94
N PRO A 56 -3.43 1.87 -1.28
CA PRO A 56 -3.06 0.48 -1.55
C PRO A 56 -3.08 0.16 -3.06
N LEU A 57 -2.30 -0.84 -3.46
CA LEU A 57 -2.42 -1.41 -4.79
C LEU A 57 -3.69 -2.26 -4.90
N PHE A 58 -4.42 -2.07 -5.98
CA PHE A 58 -5.60 -2.85 -6.31
C PHE A 58 -5.49 -3.45 -7.70
N TRP A 59 -6.10 -4.62 -7.88
CA TRP A 59 -6.43 -5.10 -9.20
C TRP A 59 -7.45 -4.17 -9.86
N ARG A 60 -7.23 -3.90 -11.14
CA ARG A 60 -8.16 -3.19 -12.01
C ARG A 60 -8.27 -3.93 -13.33
N TYR A 61 -9.46 -3.92 -13.93
CA TYR A 61 -9.62 -4.43 -15.29
C TYR A 61 -8.78 -3.62 -16.27
N SER A 62 -8.07 -4.30 -17.15
CA SER A 62 -7.30 -3.67 -18.22
C SER A 62 -8.20 -3.29 -19.40
N SER A 63 -7.59 -2.76 -20.46
CA SER A 63 -8.28 -2.47 -21.73
C SER A 63 -8.78 -3.70 -22.47
N THR A 64 -8.34 -4.92 -22.12
CA THR A 64 -8.81 -6.14 -22.79
C THR A 64 -10.24 -6.51 -22.36
N VAL A 65 -10.72 -5.97 -21.22
CA VAL A 65 -12.10 -6.17 -20.75
C VAL A 65 -12.95 -4.96 -21.13
N LYS A 66 -13.73 -5.11 -22.23
CA LYS A 66 -14.57 -4.04 -22.79
C LYS A 66 -15.53 -3.45 -21.75
N GLY A 67 -15.63 -2.13 -21.72
CA GLY A 67 -16.56 -1.38 -20.86
C GLY A 67 -16.20 -1.34 -19.37
N LYS A 68 -15.18 -2.08 -18.91
CA LYS A 68 -14.81 -2.15 -17.48
C LYS A 68 -13.43 -1.55 -17.17
N LYS A 69 -12.70 -1.02 -18.16
CA LYS A 69 -11.33 -0.51 -18.00
C LYS A 69 -11.20 0.39 -16.78
N GLY A 70 -10.25 0.06 -15.90
CA GLY A 70 -9.95 0.83 -14.69
C GLY A 70 -10.87 0.53 -13.51
N LEU A 71 -12.01 -0.15 -13.68
CA LEU A 71 -12.84 -0.59 -12.57
C LEU A 71 -12.15 -1.71 -11.78
N ARG A 72 -12.52 -1.86 -10.51
CA ARG A 72 -12.02 -2.95 -9.67
C ARG A 72 -12.85 -4.22 -9.94
N PRO A 73 -12.22 -5.37 -10.24
CA PRO A 73 -12.93 -6.63 -10.29
C PRO A 73 -13.38 -7.06 -8.90
N GLU A 74 -14.54 -7.71 -8.83
CA GLU A 74 -14.90 -8.51 -7.67
C GLU A 74 -13.93 -9.69 -7.53
N VAL A 75 -13.84 -10.26 -6.32
CA VAL A 75 -12.92 -11.39 -6.06
C VAL A 75 -13.28 -12.59 -6.95
N SER A 76 -14.55 -12.92 -7.07
CA SER A 76 -15.09 -13.95 -7.97
C SER A 76 -14.66 -13.72 -9.42
N ASP A 77 -14.90 -12.50 -9.92
CA ASP A 77 -14.54 -12.10 -11.28
C ASP A 77 -13.02 -12.16 -11.53
N PHE A 78 -12.21 -11.72 -10.57
CA PHE A 78 -10.76 -11.81 -10.65
C PHE A 78 -10.31 -13.26 -10.84
N TRP A 79 -10.74 -14.17 -9.95
CA TRP A 79 -10.37 -15.58 -10.02
C TRP A 79 -10.90 -16.25 -11.30
N ALA A 80 -12.10 -15.89 -11.74
CA ALA A 80 -12.67 -16.39 -12.99
C ALA A 80 -11.83 -15.97 -14.22
N LEU A 81 -11.36 -14.72 -14.28
CA LEU A 81 -10.51 -14.24 -15.37
C LEU A 81 -9.17 -14.96 -15.41
N ILE A 82 -8.48 -15.05 -14.26
CA ILE A 82 -7.16 -15.65 -14.21
C ILE A 82 -7.20 -17.17 -14.37
N SER A 83 -8.33 -17.83 -14.03
CA SER A 83 -8.50 -19.28 -14.23
C SER A 83 -8.30 -19.72 -15.68
N LYS A 84 -8.55 -18.82 -16.64
CA LYS A 84 -8.40 -19.02 -18.09
C LYS A 84 -6.96 -18.90 -18.59
N MET A 85 -6.03 -18.45 -17.75
CA MET A 85 -4.61 -18.35 -18.09
C MET A 85 -3.92 -19.70 -17.95
N ASN A 86 -2.75 -19.85 -18.59
CA ASN A 86 -1.93 -21.05 -18.45
C ASN A 86 -1.45 -21.22 -16.99
N LYS A 87 -1.06 -22.46 -16.63
CA LYS A 87 -0.67 -22.78 -15.25
C LYS A 87 0.50 -21.90 -14.73
N PRO A 88 1.60 -21.70 -15.48
CA PRO A 88 2.69 -20.82 -15.04
C PRO A 88 2.23 -19.39 -14.70
N ASP A 89 1.43 -18.77 -15.56
CA ASP A 89 0.95 -17.40 -15.34
C ASP A 89 0.03 -17.29 -14.13
N ARG A 90 -0.80 -18.31 -13.88
CA ARG A 90 -1.64 -18.35 -12.68
C ARG A 90 -0.83 -18.40 -11.39
N ILE A 91 0.26 -19.17 -11.38
CA ILE A 91 1.16 -19.25 -10.21
C ILE A 91 1.79 -17.89 -9.97
N ARG A 92 2.37 -17.29 -11.01
CA ARG A 92 2.99 -15.97 -10.92
C ARG A 92 2.01 -14.87 -10.49
N LEU A 93 0.77 -14.90 -10.97
CA LEU A 93 -0.28 -13.99 -10.52
C LEU A 93 -0.64 -14.17 -9.05
N ALA A 94 -0.65 -15.40 -8.55
CA ALA A 94 -0.87 -15.67 -7.13
C ALA A 94 0.29 -15.11 -6.27
N GLU A 95 1.54 -15.21 -6.74
CA GLU A 95 2.70 -14.59 -6.08
C GLU A 95 2.57 -13.06 -6.02
N PHE A 96 2.18 -12.42 -7.13
CA PHE A 96 1.87 -10.99 -7.14
C PHE A 96 0.76 -10.63 -6.15
N GLU A 97 -0.29 -11.44 -6.04
CA GLU A 97 -1.38 -11.20 -5.09
C GLU A 97 -0.91 -11.30 -3.63
N ILE A 98 -0.12 -12.32 -3.30
CA ILE A 98 0.46 -12.48 -1.96
C ILE A 98 1.32 -11.27 -1.59
N ASN A 99 2.21 -10.86 -2.50
CA ASN A 99 3.09 -9.71 -2.28
C ASN A 99 2.29 -8.40 -2.16
N ARG A 100 1.29 -8.20 -3.01
CA ARG A 100 0.39 -7.04 -2.96
C ARG A 100 -0.32 -6.97 -1.61
N MET A 101 -0.87 -8.10 -1.14
CA MET A 101 -1.56 -8.17 0.15
C MET A 101 -0.63 -7.89 1.33
N ARG A 102 0.56 -8.49 1.35
CA ARG A 102 1.60 -8.24 2.37
C ARG A 102 1.95 -6.76 2.46
N ILE A 103 2.34 -6.16 1.33
CA ILE A 103 2.78 -4.76 1.27
C ILE A 103 1.64 -3.83 1.68
N ASN A 104 0.42 -4.05 1.18
CA ASN A 104 -0.73 -3.23 1.54
C ASN A 104 -1.05 -3.31 3.05
N TYR A 105 -0.96 -4.50 3.65
CA TYR A 105 -1.17 -4.68 5.09
C TYR A 105 -0.11 -3.92 5.90
N GLN A 106 1.17 -4.12 5.59
CA GLN A 106 2.27 -3.47 6.30
C GLN A 106 2.23 -1.95 6.14
N LEU A 107 1.95 -1.44 4.93
CA LEU A 107 1.75 -0.01 4.69
C LEU A 107 0.62 0.55 5.55
N SER A 108 -0.50 -0.16 5.67
CA SER A 108 -1.65 0.30 6.47
C SER A 108 -1.29 0.40 7.95
N VAL A 109 -0.56 -0.59 8.48
CA VAL A 109 -0.10 -0.59 9.88
C VAL A 109 0.88 0.54 10.14
N VAL A 110 1.90 0.71 9.30
CA VAL A 110 2.94 1.73 9.48
C VAL A 110 2.36 3.13 9.30
N ALA A 111 1.51 3.35 8.29
CA ALA A 111 0.84 4.64 8.09
C ALA A 111 0.02 5.07 9.31
N TYR A 112 -0.73 4.12 9.89
CA TYR A 112 -1.50 4.37 11.11
C TYR A 112 -0.58 4.66 12.30
N ARG A 113 0.52 3.91 12.44
CA ARG A 113 1.52 4.14 13.50
C ARG A 113 2.12 5.55 13.42
N VAL A 114 2.59 5.97 12.24
CA VAL A 114 3.13 7.32 12.00
C VAL A 114 2.12 8.38 12.42
N LEU A 115 0.87 8.27 11.97
CA LEU A 115 -0.18 9.25 12.31
C LEU A 115 -0.44 9.33 13.82
N ARG A 116 -0.44 8.19 14.51
CA ARG A 116 -0.64 8.14 15.97
C ARG A 116 0.54 8.71 16.75
N LEU A 117 1.77 8.42 16.32
CA LEU A 117 2.98 8.94 16.96
C LEU A 117 3.08 10.45 16.80
N ASN A 118 2.85 10.97 15.59
CA ASN A 118 2.81 12.41 15.34
C ASN A 118 1.80 13.11 16.25
N LYS A 119 0.58 12.58 16.35
CA LYS A 119 -0.45 13.14 17.24
C LYS A 119 -0.01 13.12 18.71
N LEU A 120 0.59 12.02 19.17
CA LEU A 120 1.06 11.90 20.55
C LEU A 120 2.20 12.88 20.85
N ILE A 121 3.13 13.07 19.91
CA ILE A 121 4.21 14.07 20.03
C ILE A 121 3.64 15.48 20.11
N ASP A 122 2.65 15.81 19.28
CA ASP A 122 2.01 17.13 19.31
C ASP A 122 1.30 17.39 20.65
N ASP A 123 0.56 16.40 21.15
CA ASP A 123 -0.18 16.50 22.41
C ASP A 123 0.78 16.62 23.61
N LEU A 124 1.87 15.84 23.66
CA LEU A 124 2.89 15.93 24.70
C LEU A 124 3.66 17.26 24.65
N SER A 125 4.05 17.72 23.46
CA SER A 125 4.75 19.00 23.29
C SER A 125 3.91 20.17 23.81
N LYS A 126 2.60 20.17 23.53
CA LYS A 126 1.66 21.17 24.05
C LYS A 126 1.56 21.11 25.57
N TRP A 127 1.47 19.92 26.14
CA TRP A 127 1.41 19.74 27.59
C TRP A 127 2.68 20.25 28.28
N GLU A 128 3.88 19.88 27.81
CA GLU A 128 5.15 20.37 28.37
C GLU A 128 5.25 21.90 28.33
N ASN A 129 4.83 22.52 27.22
CA ASN A 129 4.83 23.99 27.10
C ASN A 129 3.86 24.66 28.09
N ASN A 130 2.68 24.08 28.29
CA ASN A 130 1.69 24.59 29.24
C ASN A 130 2.17 24.46 30.70
N VAL A 131 2.84 23.36 31.05
CA VAL A 131 3.40 23.17 32.39
C VAL A 131 4.57 24.10 32.66
N ARG A 132 5.43 24.38 31.66
CA ARG A 132 6.57 25.31 31.81
C ARG A 132 6.18 26.79 31.82
N SER A 133 4.98 27.13 31.38
CA SER A 133 4.46 28.51 31.37
C SER A 133 3.60 28.84 32.58
N MET A 134 3.35 27.85 33.46
CA MET A 134 2.81 28.03 34.81
C MET A 134 3.93 28.22 35.81
#